data_AF-U1QER4-F1
#
_entry.id   AF-U1QER4-F1
#
_cell.length_a   1.000
_cell.length_b   1.000
_cell.length_c   1.000
_cell.angle_alpha   90.00
_cell.angle_beta   90.00
_cell.angle_gamma   90.00
#
_symmetry.space_group_name_H-M   'P 1'
#
loop_
_entity.id
_entity.type
_entity.pdbx_description
1 polymer ?
#
loop_
_entity_poly.entity_id
_entity_poly.type
_entity_poly.pdbx_seq_one_letter_code
_entity_poly.pdbx_strand_id
1 'polypeptide(L)'
;MFNDPAYQLIRFGRAPLENLHANALPASADDAGKTWQGTLTKAAVSPTVIPANASRFIKGEVNLALAQRWCIQPRSDSSYQGQIATQISGLPLKLSGQGTLTPTASGCELNVDIDATLAIPLFGERILRSALKFSDDAVAYELACAAKYLAGHSTN
;
A
#
# COMPACT_ATOMS: atom_id res chain seq x y z
N MET A 1 -9.34 -5.65 -8.92
CA MET A 1 -7.90 -5.32 -8.97
C MET A 1 -7.29 -5.16 -7.59
N PHE A 2 -7.65 -4.16 -6.78
CA PHE A 2 -6.96 -3.89 -5.50
C PHE A 2 -7.05 -4.99 -4.42
N ASN A 3 -8.06 -5.87 -4.51
CA ASN A 3 -8.21 -7.06 -3.65
C ASN A 3 -7.52 -8.31 -4.23
N ASP A 4 -6.83 -8.20 -5.38
CA ASP A 4 -6.17 -9.31 -6.04
C ASP A 4 -4.68 -9.37 -5.64
N PRO A 5 -4.18 -10.49 -5.11
CA PRO A 5 -2.76 -10.66 -4.79
C PRO A 5 -1.82 -10.51 -5.99
N ALA A 6 -2.24 -10.93 -7.20
CA ALA A 6 -1.42 -10.82 -8.40
C ALA A 6 -1.17 -9.34 -8.76
N TYR A 7 -2.16 -8.47 -8.53
CA TYR A 7 -1.98 -7.03 -8.68
C TYR A 7 -0.91 -6.50 -7.72
N GLN A 8 -0.93 -6.93 -6.46
CA GLN A 8 0.05 -6.48 -5.46
C GLN A 8 1.48 -6.90 -5.81
N LEU A 9 1.68 -8.09 -6.37
CA LEU A 9 2.99 -8.53 -6.83
C LEU A 9 3.53 -7.66 -7.97
N ILE A 10 2.67 -7.26 -8.92
CA ILE A 10 3.05 -6.32 -9.99
C ILE A 10 3.39 -4.96 -9.38
N ARG A 11 2.50 -4.45 -8.52
CA ARG A 11 2.60 -3.15 -7.86
C ARG A 11 3.92 -3.02 -7.09
N PHE A 12 4.30 -4.02 -6.29
CA PHE A 12 5.53 -3.97 -5.50
C PHE A 12 6.75 -4.57 -6.20
N GLY A 13 6.61 -5.11 -7.41
CA GLY A 13 7.64 -5.92 -8.06
C GLY A 13 8.93 -5.17 -8.47
N ARG A 14 8.89 -3.84 -8.56
CA ARG A 14 10.10 -2.99 -8.77
C ARG A 14 10.60 -2.32 -7.51
N ALA A 15 9.89 -2.45 -6.40
CA ALA A 15 10.35 -1.91 -5.14
C ALA A 15 11.61 -2.67 -4.69
N PRO A 16 12.53 -2.02 -3.97
CA PRO A 16 13.73 -2.65 -3.39
C PRO A 16 13.35 -3.55 -2.20
N LEU A 17 12.54 -4.55 -2.48
CA LEU A 17 11.93 -5.49 -1.56
C LEU A 17 12.41 -6.90 -1.91
N GLU A 18 12.77 -7.64 -0.88
CA GLU A 18 13.22 -9.02 -0.96
C GLU A 18 12.13 -9.94 -0.42
N ASN A 19 12.04 -11.17 -0.93
CA ASN A 19 11.05 -12.18 -0.52
C ASN A 19 9.59 -11.69 -0.59
N LEU A 20 9.27 -10.87 -1.59
CA LEU A 20 7.92 -10.31 -1.81
C LEU A 20 6.89 -11.42 -2.01
N HIS A 21 5.84 -11.40 -1.20
CA HIS A 21 4.68 -12.27 -1.35
C HIS A 21 3.40 -11.51 -1.04
N ALA A 22 2.32 -11.87 -1.72
CA ALA A 22 1.00 -11.31 -1.50
C ALA A 22 -0.04 -12.43 -1.48
N ASN A 23 -0.93 -12.37 -0.49
CA ASN A 23 -1.96 -13.37 -0.28
C ASN A 23 -3.32 -12.69 -0.11
N ALA A 24 -4.41 -13.35 -0.52
CA ALA A 24 -5.75 -12.87 -0.22
C ALA A 24 -6.03 -12.98 1.29
N LEU A 25 -6.64 -11.95 1.86
CA LEU A 25 -7.19 -12.00 3.21
C LEU A 25 -8.60 -12.58 3.17
N PRO A 26 -9.02 -13.33 4.21
CA PRO A 26 -10.42 -13.74 4.34
C PRO A 26 -11.35 -12.53 4.30
N ALA A 27 -12.51 -12.70 3.68
CA ALA A 27 -13.57 -11.70 3.78
C ALA A 27 -13.97 -11.54 5.26
N SER A 28 -14.24 -10.32 5.71
CA SER A 28 -14.83 -10.08 7.03
C SER A 28 -15.96 -9.07 6.93
N ALA A 29 -16.91 -9.15 7.86
CA ALA A 29 -17.89 -8.09 8.08
C ALA A 29 -17.42 -7.16 9.21
N ASP A 30 -17.80 -5.88 9.15
CA ASP A 30 -17.72 -4.98 10.31
C ASP A 30 -19.06 -4.92 11.06
N ASP A 31 -19.07 -4.23 12.20
CA ASP A 31 -20.27 -4.08 13.06
C ASP A 31 -21.43 -3.36 12.35
N ALA A 32 -21.14 -2.63 11.27
CA ALA A 32 -22.13 -1.97 10.43
C ALA A 32 -22.64 -2.86 9.28
N GLY A 33 -22.21 -4.12 9.23
CA GLY A 33 -22.61 -5.11 8.22
C GLY A 33 -21.92 -4.96 6.86
N LYS A 34 -20.91 -4.09 6.73
CA LYS A 34 -20.15 -3.96 5.48
C LYS A 34 -19.19 -5.12 5.34
N THR A 35 -19.03 -5.61 4.13
CA THR A 35 -18.12 -6.73 3.84
C THR A 35 -16.83 -6.23 3.20
N TRP A 36 -15.72 -6.68 3.75
CA TRP A 36 -14.37 -6.24 3.41
C TRP A 36 -13.55 -7.41 2.88
N GLN A 37 -13.03 -7.26 1.67
CA GLN A 37 -12.04 -8.16 1.09
C GLN A 37 -10.70 -7.44 1.00
N GLY A 38 -9.60 -8.18 0.84
CA GLY A 38 -8.30 -7.54 0.80
C GLY A 38 -7.15 -8.50 0.57
N THR A 39 -5.96 -7.94 0.68
CA THR A 39 -4.69 -8.65 0.51
C THR A 39 -3.74 -8.32 1.64
N LEU A 40 -2.88 -9.28 1.97
CA LEU A 40 -1.72 -9.07 2.82
C LEU A 40 -0.47 -9.26 1.98
N THR A 41 0.28 -8.18 1.81
CA THR A 41 1.59 -8.19 1.17
C THR A 41 2.65 -8.19 2.26
N LYS A 42 3.64 -9.08 2.19
CA LYS A 42 4.82 -8.96 3.05
C LYS A 42 6.10 -9.05 2.23
N ALA A 43 7.13 -8.40 2.73
CA ALA A 43 8.46 -8.39 2.16
C ALA A 43 9.50 -7.93 3.18
N ALA A 44 10.76 -8.28 2.95
CA ALA A 44 11.90 -7.66 3.60
C ALA A 44 12.31 -6.41 2.82
N VAL A 45 12.63 -5.33 3.52
CA VAL A 45 13.18 -4.11 2.89
C VAL A 45 14.66 -4.32 2.66
N SER A 46 15.13 -4.13 1.43
CA SER A 46 16.54 -4.32 1.12
C SER A 46 17.41 -3.36 1.95
N PRO A 47 18.47 -3.83 2.62
CA PRO A 47 19.36 -2.97 3.40
C PRO A 47 20.01 -1.86 2.56
N THR A 48 20.12 -2.05 1.25
CA THR A 48 20.75 -1.11 0.31
C THR A 48 20.01 0.23 0.20
N VAL A 49 18.72 0.26 0.51
CA VAL A 49 17.90 1.49 0.44
C VAL A 49 17.67 2.15 1.79
N ILE A 50 18.19 1.55 2.86
CA ILE A 50 18.14 2.13 4.20
C ILE A 50 19.19 3.25 4.27
N PRO A 51 18.78 4.49 4.60
CA PRO A 51 19.71 5.59 4.77
C PRO A 51 20.77 5.28 5.82
N ALA A 52 22.04 5.59 5.53
CA ALA A 52 23.16 5.30 6.43
C ALA A 52 23.02 5.94 7.82
N ASN A 53 22.32 7.06 7.94
CA ASN A 53 22.03 7.72 9.21
C ASN A 53 20.93 7.01 10.04
N ALA A 54 20.08 6.20 9.38
CA ALA A 54 19.03 5.42 10.02
C ALA A 54 19.51 4.01 10.44
N SER A 55 20.52 3.45 9.75
CA SER A 55 21.00 2.07 9.96
C SER A 55 21.34 1.75 11.43
N ARG A 56 21.93 2.70 12.17
CA ARG A 56 22.28 2.53 13.60
C ARG A 56 21.09 2.34 14.53
N PHE A 57 19.88 2.72 14.11
CA PHE A 57 18.65 2.55 14.89
C PHE A 57 17.91 1.26 14.54
N ILE A 58 18.36 0.56 13.50
CA ILE A 58 17.73 -0.66 13.00
C ILE A 58 18.48 -1.85 13.59
N LYS A 59 17.83 -2.54 14.53
CA LYS A 59 18.36 -3.76 15.14
C LYS A 59 17.84 -4.96 14.34
N GLY A 60 18.49 -5.27 13.21
CA GLY A 60 18.17 -6.43 12.38
C GLY A 60 17.48 -6.10 11.06
N GLU A 61 16.72 -7.06 10.54
CA GLU A 61 16.02 -6.91 9.26
C GLU A 61 14.75 -6.05 9.41
N VAL A 62 14.50 -5.21 8.41
CA VAL A 62 13.26 -4.45 8.31
C VAL A 62 12.24 -5.24 7.52
N ASN A 63 11.16 -5.64 8.18
CA ASN A 63 10.10 -6.44 7.59
C ASN A 63 8.82 -5.63 7.46
N LEU A 64 8.25 -5.57 6.25
CA LEU A 64 7.00 -4.93 5.93
C LEU A 64 5.87 -5.97 5.88
N ALA A 65 4.75 -5.67 6.50
CA ALA A 65 3.47 -6.32 6.26
C ALA A 65 2.40 -5.26 6.00
N LEU A 66 1.86 -5.23 4.79
CA LEU A 66 0.82 -4.29 4.35
C LEU A 66 -0.49 -5.05 4.14
N ALA A 67 -1.47 -4.75 4.98
CA ALA A 67 -2.85 -5.17 4.79
C ALA A 67 -3.59 -4.06 4.06
N GLN A 68 -4.13 -4.38 2.88
CA GLN A 68 -5.00 -3.50 2.12
C GLN A 68 -6.37 -4.15 1.98
N ARG A 69 -7.43 -3.43 2.32
CA ARG A 69 -8.80 -3.93 2.26
C ARG A 69 -9.71 -2.94 1.56
N TRP A 70 -10.67 -3.45 0.80
CA TRP A 70 -11.71 -2.66 0.16
C TRP A 70 -13.08 -3.24 0.49
N CYS A 71 -14.01 -2.35 0.78
CA CYS A 71 -15.42 -2.69 0.95
C CYS A 71 -15.96 -3.19 -0.40
N ILE A 72 -16.71 -4.29 -0.41
CA ILE A 72 -17.28 -4.83 -1.66
C ILE A 72 -18.58 -4.12 -2.05
N GLN A 73 -19.25 -3.48 -1.08
CA GLN A 73 -20.42 -2.66 -1.32
C GLN A 73 -20.00 -1.20 -1.59
N PRO A 74 -20.53 -0.55 -2.63
CA PRO A 74 -20.33 0.88 -2.82
C PRO A 74 -21.12 1.69 -1.79
N ARG A 75 -20.71 2.93 -1.58
CA ARG A 75 -21.47 3.95 -0.86
C ARG A 75 -22.62 4.47 -1.75
N SER A 76 -23.46 5.34 -1.18
CA SER A 76 -24.59 5.96 -1.88
C SER A 76 -24.19 6.81 -3.09
N ASP A 77 -22.96 7.34 -3.11
CA ASP A 77 -22.37 8.10 -4.21
C ASP A 77 -21.64 7.20 -5.24
N SER A 78 -21.82 5.87 -5.15
CA SER A 78 -21.12 4.86 -5.94
C SER A 78 -19.61 4.74 -5.69
N SER A 79 -19.06 5.45 -4.70
CA SER A 79 -17.66 5.32 -4.31
C SER A 79 -17.41 4.06 -3.48
N TYR A 80 -16.20 3.50 -3.58
CA TYR A 80 -15.74 2.38 -2.77
C TYR A 80 -14.78 2.86 -1.70
N GLN A 81 -14.88 2.28 -0.50
CA GLN A 81 -14.00 2.59 0.63
C GLN A 81 -12.87 1.58 0.75
N GLY A 82 -11.65 2.08 0.92
CA GLY A 82 -10.44 1.31 1.16
C GLY A 82 -9.80 1.63 2.50
N GLN A 83 -9.09 0.66 3.05
CA GLN A 83 -8.27 0.79 4.26
C GLN A 83 -6.89 0.20 4.01
N ILE A 84 -5.87 0.89 4.49
CA ILE A 84 -4.48 0.47 4.43
C ILE A 84 -3.95 0.47 5.86
N ALA A 85 -3.40 -0.67 6.29
CA ALA A 85 -2.70 -0.80 7.55
C ALA A 85 -1.35 -1.46 7.30
N THR A 86 -0.29 -0.86 7.84
CA THR A 86 1.05 -1.44 7.75
C THR A 86 1.60 -1.75 9.12
N GLN A 87 2.33 -2.86 9.19
CA GLN A 87 3.21 -3.20 10.28
C GLN A 87 4.62 -3.24 9.73
N ILE A 88 5.52 -2.45 10.33
CA ILE A 88 6.93 -2.43 9.98
C ILE A 88 7.73 -2.84 11.21
N SER A 89 8.35 -4.00 11.15
CA SER A 89 9.23 -4.50 12.22
C SER A 89 10.65 -4.00 11.97
N GLY A 90 11.40 -3.72 13.05
CA GLY A 90 12.78 -3.24 12.96
C GLY A 90 12.94 -1.73 12.75
N LEU A 91 11.84 -1.00 12.50
CA LEU A 91 11.80 0.46 12.42
C LEU A 91 10.62 1.01 13.24
N PRO A 92 10.77 2.15 13.94
CA PRO A 92 9.68 2.79 14.66
C PRO A 92 8.80 3.62 13.69
N LEU A 93 8.31 2.98 12.62
CA LEU A 93 7.45 3.58 11.60
C LEU A 93 6.08 2.92 11.65
N LYS A 94 5.04 3.76 11.72
CA LYS A 94 3.65 3.36 11.53
C LYS A 94 3.10 4.06 10.30
N LEU A 95 2.45 3.31 9.42
CA LEU A 95 1.72 3.86 8.30
C LEU A 95 0.32 3.26 8.26
N SER A 96 -0.68 4.12 8.20
CA SER A 96 -2.09 3.78 8.01
C SER A 96 -2.67 4.68 6.95
N GLY A 97 -3.79 4.28 6.36
CA GLY A 97 -4.46 5.14 5.41
C GLY A 97 -5.83 4.68 5.01
N GLN A 98 -6.50 5.56 4.31
CA GLN A 98 -7.85 5.36 3.79
C GLN A 98 -7.84 5.65 2.29
N GLY A 99 -8.59 4.84 1.55
CA GLY A 99 -8.78 5.02 0.12
C GLY A 99 -10.24 5.34 -0.17
N THR A 100 -10.48 6.18 -1.16
CA THR A 100 -11.78 6.31 -1.81
C THR A 100 -11.59 6.15 -3.31
N LEU A 101 -12.31 5.20 -3.90
CA LEU A 101 -12.30 4.96 -5.33
C LEU A 101 -13.66 5.37 -5.91
N THR A 102 -13.66 6.39 -6.75
CA THR A 102 -14.87 6.99 -7.30
C THR A 102 -14.94 6.72 -8.81
N PRO A 103 -16.05 6.18 -9.33
CA PRO A 103 -16.20 6.01 -10.78
C PRO A 103 -16.30 7.37 -11.48
N THR A 104 -15.71 7.47 -12.67
CA THR A 104 -15.78 8.64 -13.55
C THR A 104 -16.30 8.22 -14.92
N ALA A 105 -16.60 9.18 -15.81
CA ALA A 105 -17.15 8.88 -17.14
C ALA A 105 -16.23 7.99 -17.99
N SER A 106 -14.92 8.01 -17.78
CA SER A 106 -13.92 7.26 -18.54
C SER A 106 -13.05 6.34 -17.68
N GLY A 107 -13.45 6.06 -16.44
CA GLY A 107 -12.67 5.18 -15.56
C GLY A 107 -13.01 5.38 -14.08
N CYS A 108 -11.98 5.64 -13.28
CA CYS A 108 -12.12 5.88 -11.85
C CYS A 108 -11.02 6.81 -11.35
N GLU A 109 -11.31 7.53 -10.29
CA GLU A 109 -10.39 8.36 -9.53
C GLU A 109 -10.13 7.69 -8.17
N LEU A 110 -8.86 7.50 -7.83
CA LEU A 110 -8.44 6.95 -6.55
C LEU A 110 -7.85 8.08 -5.70
N ASN A 111 -8.54 8.46 -4.63
CA ASN A 111 -7.97 9.30 -3.58
C ASN A 111 -7.43 8.42 -2.45
N VAL A 112 -6.21 8.70 -1.97
CA VAL A 112 -5.59 7.96 -0.86
C VAL A 112 -5.03 8.94 0.15
N ASP A 113 -5.56 8.87 1.37
CA ASP A 113 -5.10 9.64 2.52
C ASP A 113 -4.24 8.73 3.40
N ILE A 114 -2.96 9.06 3.55
CA ILE A 114 -1.98 8.27 4.31
C ILE A 114 -1.47 9.07 5.51
N ASP A 115 -1.58 8.47 6.69
CA ASP A 115 -0.95 8.91 7.92
C ASP A 115 0.34 8.12 8.15
N ALA A 116 1.48 8.80 8.19
CA ALA A 116 2.78 8.21 8.47
C ALA A 116 3.41 8.84 9.71
N THR A 117 3.70 8.02 10.73
CA THR A 117 4.37 8.44 11.96
C THR A 117 5.70 7.72 12.11
N LEU A 118 6.80 8.47 12.06
CA LEU A 118 8.15 7.96 12.29
C LEU A 118 8.70 8.46 13.62
N ALA A 119 8.84 7.58 14.60
CA ALA A 119 9.39 7.91 15.92
C ALA A 119 10.92 7.74 15.94
N ILE A 120 11.64 8.44 15.04
CA ILE A 120 13.10 8.58 15.09
C ILE A 120 13.44 10.02 15.52
N PRO A 121 14.10 10.23 16.67
CA PRO A 121 14.47 11.57 17.11
C PRO A 121 15.41 12.24 16.09
N LEU A 122 15.16 13.53 15.82
CA LEU A 122 15.96 14.48 15.03
C LEU A 122 15.99 14.34 13.49
N PHE A 123 15.53 13.23 12.90
CA PHE A 123 15.61 13.02 11.43
C PHE A 123 14.30 12.66 10.73
N GLY A 124 13.20 12.49 11.48
CA GLY A 124 11.93 12.02 10.94
C GLY A 124 11.40 12.87 9.79
N GLU A 125 11.51 14.19 9.89
CA GLU A 125 11.02 15.12 8.88
C GLU A 125 11.80 15.05 7.55
N ARG A 126 13.13 14.88 7.60
CA ARG A 126 13.97 14.78 6.39
C ARG A 126 13.74 13.47 5.65
N ILE A 127 13.58 12.36 6.39
CA ILE A 127 13.30 11.04 5.82
C ILE A 127 11.90 11.06 5.16
N LEU A 128 10.90 11.56 5.87
CA LEU A 128 9.53 11.66 5.36
C LEU A 128 9.45 12.57 4.13
N ARG A 129 10.12 13.73 4.14
CA ARG A 129 10.18 14.65 2.99
C ARG A 129 10.89 14.04 1.78
N SER A 130 11.93 13.22 1.99
CA SER A 130 12.55 12.44 0.91
C SER A 130 11.60 11.40 0.34
N ALA A 131 10.83 10.70 1.19
CA ALA A 131 9.81 9.75 0.72
C ALA A 131 8.70 10.44 -0.10
N LEU A 132 8.28 11.65 0.32
CA LEU A 132 7.28 12.44 -0.40
C LEU A 132 7.74 12.93 -1.77
N LYS A 133 9.06 13.14 -2.00
CA LYS A 133 9.59 13.52 -3.32
C LYS A 133 9.41 12.45 -4.40
N PHE A 134 9.13 11.21 -4.01
CA PHE A 134 8.86 10.12 -4.92
C PHE A 134 7.36 9.97 -5.25
N SER A 135 6.49 10.89 -4.80
CA SER A 135 5.04 10.76 -4.98
C SER A 135 4.62 10.72 -6.45
N ASP A 136 5.16 11.61 -7.28
CA ASP A 136 4.70 11.76 -8.67
C ASP A 136 5.15 10.56 -9.53
N ASP A 137 6.41 10.14 -9.36
CA ASP A 137 6.94 8.92 -9.98
C ASP A 137 6.20 7.66 -9.49
N ALA A 138 5.83 7.62 -8.21
CA ALA A 138 5.05 6.53 -7.65
C ALA A 138 3.63 6.46 -8.23
N VAL A 139 2.98 7.61 -8.45
CA VAL A 139 1.66 7.67 -9.09
C VAL A 139 1.74 7.21 -10.54
N ALA A 140 2.70 7.70 -11.32
CA ALA A 140 2.90 7.27 -12.71
C ALA A 140 3.18 5.75 -12.79
N TYR A 141 3.98 5.24 -11.85
CA TYR A 141 4.27 3.81 -11.76
C TYR A 141 3.06 2.97 -11.35
N GLU A 142 2.23 3.44 -10.40
CA GLU A 142 0.96 2.80 -10.02
C GLU A 142 0.03 2.68 -11.24
N LEU A 143 -0.12 3.76 -12.01
CA LEU A 143 -0.95 3.77 -13.23
C LEU A 143 -0.45 2.76 -14.28
N ALA A 144 0.88 2.66 -14.46
CA ALA A 144 1.47 1.67 -15.37
C ALA A 144 1.23 0.23 -14.89
N CYS A 145 1.31 -0.03 -13.58
CA CYS A 145 1.01 -1.33 -12.99
C CYS A 145 -0.46 -1.71 -13.18
N ALA A 146 -1.37 -0.77 -12.92
CA ALA A 146 -2.81 -0.93 -13.12
C ALA A 146 -3.13 -1.23 -14.60
N ALA A 147 -2.58 -0.45 -15.54
CA ALA A 147 -2.76 -0.70 -16.97
C ALA A 147 -2.26 -2.09 -17.39
N LYS A 148 -1.07 -2.49 -16.92
CA LYS A 148 -0.51 -3.82 -17.19
C LYS A 148 -1.40 -4.93 -16.65
N TYR A 149 -1.90 -4.79 -15.43
CA TYR A 149 -2.79 -5.78 -14.83
C TYR A 149 -4.10 -5.88 -15.61
N LEU A 150 -4.74 -4.73 -15.88
CA LEU A 150 -6.02 -4.67 -16.57
C LEU A 150 -5.92 -5.25 -17.99
N ALA A 151 -4.86 -4.98 -18.74
CA ALA A 151 -4.64 -5.57 -20.06
C ALA A 151 -4.55 -7.11 -20.03
N GLY A 152 -4.09 -7.70 -18.93
CA GLY A 152 -4.03 -9.15 -18.74
C GLY A 152 -5.29 -9.78 -18.14
N HIS A 153 -6.22 -8.96 -17.64
CA HIS A 153 -7.43 -9.41 -16.94
C HIS A 153 -8.71 -8.80 -17.51
N SER A 154 -8.65 -8.15 -18.68
CA SER A 154 -9.79 -7.61 -19.42
C SER A 154 -10.55 -8.68 -20.20
N THR A 155 -10.74 -9.85 -19.61
CA THR A 155 -11.62 -10.92 -20.12
C THR A 155 -12.58 -11.36 -19.02
N ASN A 156 -13.69 -10.63 -18.91
CA ASN A 156 -15.08 -11.12 -18.84
C ASN A 156 -16.04 -9.93 -18.69
#